data_AF-A0A429HZY2-F1
#
_entry.id   AF-A0A429HZY2-F1
#
_cell.length_a   1.000
_cell.length_b   1.000
_cell.length_c   1.000
_cell.angle_alpha   90.00
_cell.angle_beta   90.00
_cell.angle_gamma   90.00
#
_symmetry.space_group_name_H-M   'P 1'
#
loop_
_entity.id
_entity.type
_entity.pdbx_description
1 polymer ?
#
loop_
_entity_poly.entity_id
_entity_poly.type
_entity_poly.pdbx_seq_one_letter_code
_entity_poly.pdbx_strand_id
1 'polypeptide(L)'
;LEPLDSRLGKSSLNGKLNEDMVKSLKAAGGRDDTLYSIPTSANNGVLYYRTDLFKQAGLDEPTTWDNFYEAADKLTDKGKNEFGYTIRGGAGSIAQALDAMYGQSGITSFWDSGNEKTTVNDPKNVAALEKYVGLFKKVTPAADLNNDFTKMVAQWDSGTIGMLNHNLGSYQDHVKALGVDKFRGIPQPVGPGGKRVQVSNPVDGLGLFKSSKNKDAAWKFIDFATSKAENSKFNEAAGQVPSNNDAAKDAWVSK
;
A
#
# COMPACT_ATOMS: atom_id res chain seq x y z
N LEU A 1 -16.97 -10.60 15.56
CA LEU A 1 -17.85 -9.52 15.08
C LEU A 1 -19.25 -10.09 14.81
N GLU A 2 -20.27 -9.28 14.56
CA GLU A 2 -21.59 -9.72 14.06
C GLU A 2 -21.47 -10.05 12.57
N PRO A 3 -22.04 -11.17 12.07
CA PRO A 3 -22.16 -11.43 10.64
C PRO A 3 -23.00 -10.35 9.95
N LEU A 4 -22.53 -9.83 8.82
CA LEU A 4 -23.13 -8.68 8.14
C LEU A 4 -23.80 -9.01 6.81
N ASP A 5 -23.63 -10.23 6.26
CA ASP A 5 -24.17 -10.61 4.95
C ASP A 5 -25.68 -10.33 4.81
N SER A 6 -26.47 -10.70 5.83
CA SER A 6 -27.93 -10.47 5.84
C SER A 6 -28.29 -8.99 5.92
N ARG A 7 -27.50 -8.18 6.64
CA ARG A 7 -27.73 -6.73 6.74
C ARG A 7 -27.38 -6.06 5.40
N LEU A 8 -26.22 -6.40 4.83
CA LEU A 8 -25.78 -5.90 3.53
C LEU A 8 -26.80 -6.24 2.42
N GLY A 9 -27.26 -7.49 2.35
CA GLY A 9 -28.22 -7.93 1.33
C GLY A 9 -29.57 -7.21 1.37
N LYS A 10 -29.92 -6.62 2.52
CA LYS A 10 -31.17 -5.85 2.73
C LYS A 10 -30.97 -4.34 2.69
N SER A 11 -29.73 -3.84 2.56
CA SER A 11 -29.45 -2.41 2.65
C SER A 11 -29.30 -1.73 1.31
N SER A 12 -29.16 -0.40 1.36
CA SER A 12 -28.95 0.45 0.20
C SER A 12 -27.61 0.19 -0.52
N LEU A 13 -26.69 -0.54 0.12
CA LEU A 13 -25.36 -0.89 -0.38
C LEU A 13 -25.31 -2.20 -1.18
N ASN A 14 -26.38 -2.99 -1.17
CA ASN A 14 -26.39 -4.27 -1.88
C ASN A 14 -26.05 -4.07 -3.36
N GLY A 15 -25.05 -4.80 -3.86
CA GLY A 15 -24.53 -4.68 -5.23
C GLY A 15 -23.77 -3.39 -5.55
N LYS A 16 -23.51 -2.51 -4.57
CA LYS A 16 -22.79 -1.24 -4.78
C LYS A 16 -21.34 -1.25 -4.34
N LEU A 17 -20.93 -2.23 -3.56
CA LEU A 17 -19.56 -2.35 -3.07
C LEU A 17 -18.69 -3.15 -4.04
N ASN A 18 -17.40 -2.85 -4.08
CA ASN A 18 -16.43 -3.58 -4.88
C ASN A 18 -16.37 -5.04 -4.42
N GLU A 19 -16.66 -5.97 -5.33
CA GLU A 19 -16.77 -7.39 -4.99
C GLU A 19 -15.45 -7.99 -4.52
N ASP A 20 -14.32 -7.55 -5.05
CA ASP A 20 -13.01 -8.08 -4.67
C ASP A 20 -12.59 -7.58 -3.28
N MET A 21 -12.98 -6.36 -2.91
CA MET A 21 -12.85 -5.87 -1.53
C MET A 21 -13.73 -6.66 -0.56
N VAL A 22 -14.96 -6.99 -0.95
CA VAL A 22 -15.86 -7.84 -0.14
C VAL A 22 -15.27 -9.24 0.02
N LYS A 23 -14.80 -9.87 -1.07
CA LYS A 23 -14.13 -11.19 -1.03
C LYS A 23 -12.88 -11.16 -0.14
N SER A 24 -12.08 -10.11 -0.23
CA SER A 24 -10.89 -9.92 0.61
C SER A 24 -11.25 -9.88 2.11
N LEU A 25 -12.28 -9.11 2.49
CA LEU A 25 -12.75 -9.05 3.88
C LEU A 25 -13.39 -10.36 4.36
N LYS A 26 -14.07 -11.11 3.49
CA LYS A 26 -14.58 -12.46 3.81
C LYS A 26 -13.42 -13.43 4.08
N ALA A 27 -12.40 -13.43 3.22
CA ALA A 27 -11.20 -14.24 3.41
C ALA A 27 -10.47 -13.90 4.72
N ALA A 28 -10.38 -12.62 5.07
CA ALA A 28 -9.82 -12.16 6.35
C ALA A 28 -10.67 -12.57 7.57
N GLY A 29 -11.99 -12.70 7.39
CA GLY A 29 -12.93 -13.20 8.40
C GLY A 29 -12.73 -14.67 8.79
N GLY A 30 -11.96 -15.43 8.01
CA GLY A 30 -11.61 -16.81 8.29
C GLY A 30 -12.51 -17.82 7.57
N ARG A 31 -12.90 -18.89 8.28
CA ARG A 31 -13.69 -20.00 7.71
C ARG A 31 -15.16 -19.57 7.56
N ASP A 32 -15.84 -20.14 6.56
CA ASP A 32 -17.29 -20.03 6.29
C ASP A 32 -17.76 -18.82 5.46
N ASP A 33 -16.89 -18.18 4.67
CA ASP A 33 -17.23 -17.12 3.69
C ASP A 33 -18.10 -15.97 4.25
N THR A 34 -18.02 -15.76 5.56
CA THR A 34 -18.90 -14.83 6.29
C THR A 34 -18.29 -13.43 6.33
N LEU A 35 -19.07 -12.41 5.98
CA LEU A 35 -18.63 -11.03 6.01
C LEU A 35 -18.82 -10.43 7.41
N TYR A 36 -17.72 -9.98 8.02
CA TYR A 36 -17.72 -9.41 9.37
C TYR A 36 -17.48 -7.89 9.43
N SER A 37 -17.09 -7.31 8.31
CA SER A 37 -16.85 -5.87 8.13
C SER A 37 -17.34 -5.43 6.76
N ILE A 38 -17.95 -4.25 6.66
CA ILE A 38 -18.27 -3.64 5.36
C ILE A 38 -17.05 -2.86 4.87
N PRO A 39 -16.56 -3.09 3.65
CA PRO A 39 -15.39 -2.38 3.15
C PRO A 39 -15.65 -0.88 3.09
N THR A 40 -14.65 -0.08 3.45
CA THR A 40 -14.65 1.37 3.29
C THR A 40 -13.68 1.80 2.20
N SER A 41 -12.54 1.13 2.11
CA SER A 41 -11.44 1.55 1.27
C SER A 41 -10.50 0.38 1.01
N ALA A 42 -9.80 0.43 -0.11
CA ALA A 42 -8.56 -0.31 -0.26
C ALA A 42 -7.38 0.66 -0.27
N ASN A 43 -6.32 0.25 0.40
CA ASN A 43 -5.03 0.89 0.27
C ASN A 43 -4.16 0.09 -0.68
N ASN A 44 -3.27 0.73 -1.43
CA ASN A 44 -2.30 0.04 -2.28
C ASN A 44 -0.92 0.63 -2.08
N GLY A 45 0.09 -0.25 -2.07
CA GLY A 45 1.48 0.15 -2.02
C GLY A 45 1.89 0.69 -3.37
N VAL A 46 2.70 1.74 -3.37
CA VAL A 46 3.30 2.30 -4.58
C VAL A 46 4.78 2.54 -4.32
N LEU A 47 5.53 2.64 -5.40
CA LEU A 47 6.85 3.24 -5.40
C LEU A 47 6.67 4.71 -5.76
N TYR A 48 6.85 5.60 -4.79
CA TYR A 48 7.00 7.02 -5.06
C TYR A 48 8.43 7.30 -5.51
N TYR A 49 8.59 8.04 -6.59
CA TYR A 49 9.88 8.51 -7.07
C TYR A 49 9.85 10.00 -7.40
N ARG A 50 10.99 10.65 -7.23
CA ARG A 50 11.20 12.07 -7.51
C ARG A 50 11.48 12.32 -8.97
N THR A 51 10.45 12.71 -9.73
CA THR A 51 10.53 12.94 -11.19
C THR A 51 11.57 13.99 -11.55
N ASP A 52 11.72 15.01 -10.71
CA ASP A 52 12.71 16.08 -10.89
C ASP A 52 14.15 15.60 -10.69
N LEU A 53 14.41 14.80 -9.65
CA LEU A 53 15.73 14.19 -9.41
C LEU A 53 16.10 13.19 -10.49
N PHE A 54 15.14 12.38 -10.95
CA PHE A 54 15.33 11.45 -12.06
C PHE A 54 15.68 12.19 -13.35
N LYS A 55 14.93 13.24 -13.69
CA LYS A 55 15.20 14.09 -14.86
C LYS A 55 16.59 14.74 -14.79
N GLN A 56 16.98 15.25 -13.62
CA GLN A 56 18.31 15.84 -13.42
C GLN A 56 19.44 14.83 -13.61
N ALA A 57 19.23 13.58 -13.18
CA ALA A 57 20.21 12.50 -13.30
C ALA A 57 20.20 11.79 -14.66
N GLY A 58 19.23 12.08 -15.53
CA GLY A 58 19.03 11.40 -16.81
C GLY A 58 18.56 9.94 -16.65
N LEU A 59 17.76 9.66 -15.62
CA LEU A 59 17.23 8.34 -15.30
C LEU A 59 15.83 8.14 -15.87
N ASP A 60 15.57 6.94 -16.37
CA ASP A 60 14.22 6.49 -16.72
C ASP A 60 13.39 6.15 -15.48
N GLU A 61 12.07 6.09 -15.63
CA GLU A 61 11.15 5.66 -14.58
C GLU A 61 11.51 4.25 -14.07
N PRO A 62 11.53 3.99 -12.74
CA PRO A 62 12.02 2.75 -12.16
C PRO A 62 10.97 1.62 -12.22
N THR A 63 10.54 1.27 -13.44
CA THR A 63 9.47 0.29 -13.70
C THR A 63 9.93 -1.17 -13.56
N THR A 64 11.24 -1.42 -13.50
CA THR A 64 11.90 -2.71 -13.26
C THR A 64 12.76 -2.65 -12.00
N TRP A 65 12.98 -3.79 -11.34
CA TRP A 65 13.85 -3.82 -10.17
C TRP A 65 15.29 -3.41 -10.51
N ASP A 66 15.78 -3.70 -11.71
CA ASP A 66 17.11 -3.28 -12.16
C ASP A 66 17.21 -1.75 -12.26
N ASN A 67 16.21 -1.09 -12.87
CA ASN A 67 16.16 0.37 -12.93
C ASN A 67 16.00 0.99 -11.53
N PHE A 68 15.27 0.33 -10.63
CA PHE A 68 15.18 0.76 -9.23
C PHE A 68 16.56 0.75 -8.55
N TYR A 69 17.33 -0.33 -8.68
CA TYR A 69 18.66 -0.40 -8.07
C TYR A 69 19.65 0.59 -8.71
N GLU A 70 19.61 0.75 -10.03
CA GLU A 70 20.42 1.73 -10.75
C GLU A 70 20.12 3.16 -10.28
N ALA A 71 18.83 3.52 -10.22
CA ALA A 71 18.41 4.83 -9.76
C ALA A 71 18.79 5.06 -8.29
N ALA A 72 18.65 4.04 -7.43
CA ALA A 72 19.01 4.15 -6.02
C ALA A 72 20.52 4.42 -5.86
N ASP A 73 21.37 3.74 -6.62
CA ASP A 73 22.82 3.97 -6.61
C ASP A 73 23.16 5.36 -7.21
N LYS A 74 22.55 5.73 -8.34
CA LYS A 74 22.86 6.96 -9.07
C LYS A 74 22.45 8.24 -8.31
N LEU A 75 21.33 8.20 -7.59
CA LEU A 75 20.81 9.33 -6.81
C LEU A 75 21.43 9.45 -5.41
N THR A 76 22.37 8.57 -5.06
CA THR A 76 23.04 8.64 -3.76
C THR A 76 24.33 9.46 -3.84
N ASP A 77 24.40 10.53 -3.06
CA ASP A 77 25.62 11.29 -2.76
C ASP A 77 25.69 11.51 -1.24
N LYS A 78 26.36 10.59 -0.54
CA LYS A 78 26.52 10.64 0.92
C LYS A 78 27.23 11.91 1.39
N GLY A 79 28.09 12.50 0.55
CA GLY A 79 28.80 13.74 0.89
C GLY A 79 27.86 14.95 0.97
N LYS A 80 26.71 14.86 0.29
CA LYS A 80 25.65 15.89 0.31
C LYS A 80 24.42 15.49 1.13
N ASN A 81 24.45 14.34 1.78
CA ASN A 81 23.30 13.79 2.48
C ASN A 81 22.08 13.58 1.54
N GLU A 82 22.36 13.18 0.30
CA GLU A 82 21.39 12.81 -0.73
C GLU A 82 21.41 11.29 -0.89
N PHE A 83 20.23 10.67 -0.98
CA PHE A 83 20.09 9.23 -1.00
C PHE A 83 19.10 8.79 -2.07
N GLY A 84 19.38 7.68 -2.74
CA GLY A 84 18.46 7.20 -3.78
C GLY A 84 17.20 6.56 -3.23
N TYR A 85 17.20 6.07 -1.99
CA TYR A 85 16.06 5.38 -1.40
C TYR A 85 15.97 5.56 0.12
N THR A 86 14.81 5.27 0.71
CA THR A 86 14.63 5.17 2.16
C THR A 86 13.84 3.94 2.56
N ILE A 87 14.20 3.37 3.71
CA ILE A 87 13.58 2.18 4.29
C ILE A 87 12.98 2.47 5.66
N ARG A 88 11.93 1.74 5.99
CA ARG A 88 11.33 1.67 7.33
C ARG A 88 12.03 0.56 8.10
N GLY A 89 12.98 0.92 8.96
CA GLY A 89 13.66 -0.03 9.85
C GLY A 89 12.97 -0.25 11.19
N GLY A 90 12.17 0.74 11.64
CA GLY A 90 11.49 0.73 12.93
C GLY A 90 10.17 -0.04 12.95
N ALA A 91 9.24 0.38 13.82
CA ALA A 91 7.95 -0.27 13.99
C ALA A 91 7.21 -0.43 12.65
N GLY A 92 6.79 -1.65 12.30
CA GLY A 92 6.11 -1.98 11.04
C GLY A 92 7.02 -2.24 9.82
N SER A 93 8.34 -2.31 10.02
CA SER A 93 9.33 -2.64 9.00
C SER A 93 9.06 -3.95 8.25
N ILE A 94 8.50 -4.94 8.95
CA ILE A 94 8.19 -6.25 8.36
C ILE A 94 7.24 -6.17 7.16
N ALA A 95 6.29 -5.23 7.15
CA ALA A 95 5.37 -5.06 6.03
C ALA A 95 6.11 -4.64 4.76
N GLN A 96 6.95 -3.61 4.85
CA GLN A 96 7.73 -3.12 3.70
C GLN A 96 8.78 -4.16 3.25
N ALA A 97 9.36 -4.91 4.19
CA ALA A 97 10.27 -6.01 3.85
C ALA A 97 9.55 -7.12 3.07
N LEU A 98 8.34 -7.53 3.47
CA LEU A 98 7.55 -8.51 2.73
C LEU A 98 7.16 -7.98 1.34
N ASP A 99 6.76 -6.71 1.21
CA ASP A 99 6.47 -6.09 -0.09
C ASP A 99 7.68 -6.20 -1.04
N ALA A 100 8.87 -5.83 -0.56
CA ALA A 100 10.09 -5.90 -1.35
C ALA A 100 10.51 -7.34 -1.67
N MET A 101 10.37 -8.28 -0.72
CA MET A 101 10.72 -9.69 -0.90
C MET A 101 9.86 -10.35 -1.98
N TYR A 102 8.54 -10.28 -1.84
CA TYR A 102 7.61 -10.93 -2.76
C TYR A 102 7.55 -10.21 -4.10
N GLY A 103 7.64 -8.88 -4.11
CA GLY A 103 7.69 -8.08 -5.34
C GLY A 103 8.89 -8.42 -6.23
N GLN A 104 10.05 -8.70 -5.62
CA GLN A 104 11.27 -9.10 -6.34
C GLN A 104 11.30 -10.59 -6.70
N SER A 105 10.90 -11.46 -5.77
CA SER A 105 11.00 -12.92 -5.96
C SER A 105 10.02 -13.44 -7.01
N GLY A 106 8.91 -12.73 -7.21
CA GLY A 106 7.84 -13.13 -8.11
C GLY A 106 6.95 -14.24 -7.54
N ILE A 107 7.13 -14.62 -6.27
CA ILE A 107 6.28 -15.60 -5.58
C ILE A 107 4.93 -14.94 -5.30
N THR A 108 3.82 -15.59 -5.65
CA THR A 108 2.49 -14.97 -5.63
C THR A 108 1.63 -15.36 -4.42
N SER A 109 2.15 -16.19 -3.51
CA SER A 109 1.41 -16.68 -2.33
C SER A 109 2.35 -16.74 -1.15
N PHE A 110 1.83 -16.48 0.05
CA PHE A 110 2.56 -16.68 1.33
C PHE A 110 2.65 -18.15 1.74
N TRP A 111 1.87 -19.00 1.09
CA TRP A 111 1.72 -20.43 1.37
C TRP A 111 2.04 -21.24 0.14
N ASP A 112 2.60 -22.42 0.33
CA ASP A 112 2.80 -23.39 -0.75
C ASP A 112 1.45 -23.87 -1.32
N SER A 113 1.50 -24.64 -2.41
CA SER A 113 0.29 -25.14 -3.08
C SER A 113 -0.58 -26.03 -2.19
N GLY A 114 -0.01 -26.61 -1.12
CA GLY A 114 -0.73 -27.43 -0.15
C GLY A 114 -1.33 -26.65 1.02
N ASN A 115 -0.99 -25.37 1.17
CA ASN A 115 -1.25 -24.58 2.37
C ASN A 115 -0.66 -25.19 3.65
N GLU A 116 0.44 -25.95 3.54
CA GLU A 116 1.08 -26.64 4.66
C GLU A 116 2.26 -25.85 5.23
N LYS A 117 3.00 -25.15 4.35
CA LYS A 117 4.17 -24.37 4.71
C LYS A 117 4.10 -22.97 4.14
N THR A 118 4.72 -22.04 4.85
CA THR A 118 4.93 -20.69 4.33
C THR A 118 6.08 -20.67 3.33
N THR A 119 5.97 -19.81 2.32
CA THR A 119 7.01 -19.52 1.33
C THR A 119 7.97 -18.41 1.75
N VAL A 120 7.83 -17.86 2.97
CA VAL A 120 8.61 -16.68 3.41
C VAL A 120 10.12 -16.91 3.35
N ASN A 121 10.58 -18.14 3.60
CA ASN A 121 11.98 -18.54 3.56
C ASN A 121 12.36 -19.27 2.25
N ASP A 122 11.54 -19.18 1.20
CA ASP A 122 11.92 -19.66 -0.12
C ASP A 122 13.24 -18.99 -0.55
N PRO A 123 14.21 -19.72 -1.15
CA PRO A 123 15.49 -19.15 -1.56
C PRO A 123 15.38 -17.87 -2.40
N LYS A 124 14.32 -17.70 -3.20
CA LYS A 124 14.08 -16.46 -3.96
C LYS A 124 13.68 -15.29 -3.06
N ASN A 125 12.88 -15.54 -2.03
CA ASN A 125 12.52 -14.53 -1.03
C ASN A 125 13.73 -14.17 -0.15
N VAL A 126 14.57 -15.15 0.20
CA VAL A 126 15.83 -14.89 0.92
C VAL A 126 16.76 -14.00 0.09
N ALA A 127 16.99 -14.34 -1.18
CA ALA A 127 17.83 -13.53 -2.07
C ALA A 127 17.28 -12.11 -2.26
N ALA A 128 15.95 -11.95 -2.36
CA ALA A 128 15.31 -10.64 -2.44
C ALA A 128 15.48 -9.82 -1.14
N LEU A 129 15.36 -10.46 0.02
CA LEU A 129 15.60 -9.82 1.32
C LEU A 129 17.06 -9.36 1.45
N GLU A 130 18.01 -10.18 1.04
CA GLU A 130 19.44 -9.83 1.05
C GLU A 130 19.73 -8.60 0.19
N LYS A 131 19.14 -8.51 -1.01
CA LYS A 131 19.23 -7.31 -1.85
C LYS A 131 18.60 -6.09 -1.19
N TYR A 132 17.42 -6.24 -0.59
CA TYR A 132 16.73 -5.15 0.10
C TYR A 132 17.53 -4.64 1.31
N VAL A 133 18.01 -5.53 2.18
CA VAL A 133 18.85 -5.18 3.33
C VAL A 133 20.18 -4.60 2.88
N GLY A 134 20.72 -5.04 1.74
CA GLY A 134 21.94 -4.51 1.13
C GLY A 134 21.85 -3.04 0.70
N LEU A 135 20.64 -2.45 0.63
CA LEU A 135 20.45 -1.00 0.42
C LEU A 135 20.87 -0.19 1.65
N PHE A 136 20.71 -0.76 2.85
CA PHE A 136 20.89 -0.04 4.10
C PHE A 136 22.31 0.50 4.24
N LYS A 137 22.44 1.79 4.58
CA LYS A 137 23.71 2.54 4.63
C LYS A 137 24.48 2.59 3.32
N LYS A 138 24.03 1.92 2.25
CA LYS A 138 24.60 2.04 0.90
C LYS A 138 23.95 3.21 0.18
N VAL A 139 22.63 3.16 0.04
CA VAL A 139 21.81 4.13 -0.69
C VAL A 139 20.66 4.69 0.14
N THR A 140 20.66 4.40 1.44
CA THR A 140 19.67 4.90 2.40
C THR A 140 20.35 5.64 3.55
N PRO A 141 19.65 6.58 4.21
CA PRO A 141 20.09 7.19 5.44
C PRO A 141 20.36 6.15 6.55
N ALA A 142 21.34 6.42 7.41
CA ALA A 142 21.61 5.56 8.56
C ALA A 142 20.49 5.60 9.62
N ALA A 143 19.74 6.72 9.69
CA ALA A 143 18.62 6.92 10.60
C ALA A 143 17.45 5.96 10.34
N ASP A 144 17.35 5.43 9.11
CA ASP A 144 16.26 4.57 8.67
C ASP A 144 16.05 3.34 9.55
N LEU A 145 17.10 2.83 10.19
CA LEU A 145 17.02 1.71 11.12
C LEU A 145 15.98 1.92 12.24
N ASN A 146 15.72 3.18 12.61
CA ASN A 146 14.80 3.55 13.69
C ASN A 146 13.53 4.26 13.20
N ASN A 147 13.39 4.47 11.89
CA ASN A 147 12.25 5.19 11.34
C ASN A 147 11.01 4.29 11.27
N ASP A 148 9.92 4.75 11.87
CA ASP A 148 8.57 4.27 11.56
C ASP A 148 8.07 4.92 10.26
N PHE A 149 6.80 4.67 9.89
CA PHE A 149 6.26 5.23 8.65
C PHE A 149 6.26 6.76 8.65
N THR A 150 5.86 7.39 9.77
CA THR A 150 5.74 8.85 9.86
C THR A 150 7.10 9.51 9.64
N LYS A 151 8.15 8.99 10.28
CA LYS A 151 9.51 9.52 10.12
C LYS A 151 10.06 9.26 8.73
N MET A 152 9.84 8.07 8.16
CA MET A 152 10.29 7.73 6.81
C MET A 152 9.65 8.63 5.75
N VAL A 153 8.33 8.86 5.83
CA VAL A 153 7.59 9.76 4.93
C VAL A 153 8.11 11.19 5.05
N ALA A 154 8.20 11.72 6.28
CA ALA A 154 8.71 13.08 6.51
C ALA A 154 10.16 13.25 6.00
N GLN A 155 10.97 12.20 6.10
CA GLN A 155 12.33 12.21 5.60
C GLN A 155 12.37 12.28 4.06
N TRP A 156 11.53 11.52 3.35
CA TRP A 156 11.43 11.61 1.90
C TRP A 156 10.88 12.98 1.45
N ASP A 157 9.87 13.49 2.16
CA ASP A 157 9.27 14.81 1.95
C ASP A 157 10.23 15.99 2.18
N SER A 158 11.33 15.77 2.91
CA SER A 158 12.40 16.78 3.07
C SER A 158 13.14 17.10 1.76
N GLY A 159 12.99 16.24 0.75
CA GLY A 159 13.36 16.54 -0.62
C GLY A 159 14.72 16.03 -1.08
N THR A 160 15.49 15.34 -0.22
CA THR A 160 16.84 14.83 -0.55
C THR A 160 16.89 13.34 -0.88
N ILE A 161 15.73 12.67 -0.98
CA ILE A 161 15.65 11.23 -1.24
C ILE A 161 14.92 10.94 -2.55
N GLY A 162 15.52 10.10 -3.39
CA GLY A 162 15.02 9.78 -4.73
C GLY A 162 13.72 8.98 -4.75
N MET A 163 13.58 7.99 -3.87
CA MET A 163 12.49 7.03 -3.90
C MET A 163 12.03 6.59 -2.50
N LEU A 164 10.77 6.18 -2.40
CA LEU A 164 10.12 5.66 -1.20
C LEU A 164 9.03 4.64 -1.59
N ASN A 165 9.03 3.45 -0.99
CA ASN A 165 7.85 2.60 -1.01
C ASN A 165 6.92 2.93 0.16
N HIS A 166 5.74 3.43 -0.16
CA HIS A 166 4.67 3.67 0.80
C HIS A 166 3.31 3.55 0.12
N ASN A 167 2.23 3.77 0.86
CA ASN A 167 0.88 3.58 0.36
C ASN A 167 0.26 4.87 -0.18
N LEU A 168 -0.87 4.77 -0.89
CA LEU A 168 -1.56 5.90 -1.53
C LEU A 168 -1.95 7.02 -0.53
N GLY A 169 -2.13 6.69 0.75
CA GLY A 169 -2.55 7.64 1.77
C GLY A 169 -1.54 8.75 2.07
N SER A 170 -0.28 8.60 1.68
CA SER A 170 0.73 9.67 1.83
C SER A 170 0.73 10.67 0.67
N TYR A 171 -0.06 10.44 -0.39
CA TYR A 171 -0.03 11.31 -1.57
C TYR A 171 -0.27 12.79 -1.23
N GLN A 172 -1.26 13.11 -0.38
CA GLN A 172 -1.57 14.50 -0.04
C GLN A 172 -0.45 15.17 0.78
N ASP A 173 0.22 14.41 1.64
CA ASP A 173 1.39 14.91 2.38
C ASP A 173 2.55 15.23 1.43
N HIS A 174 2.80 14.33 0.46
CA HIS A 174 3.79 14.53 -0.60
C HIS A 174 3.47 15.76 -1.48
N VAL A 175 2.21 15.94 -1.88
CA VAL A 175 1.76 17.13 -2.62
C VAL A 175 2.02 18.41 -1.83
N LYS A 176 1.69 18.41 -0.54
CA LYS A 176 1.91 19.56 0.34
C LYS A 176 3.39 19.89 0.50
N ALA A 177 4.26 18.88 0.58
CA ALA A 177 5.69 19.06 0.80
C ALA A 177 6.46 19.42 -0.47
N LEU A 178 6.15 18.75 -1.59
CA LEU A 178 6.97 18.80 -2.81
C LEU A 178 6.28 19.51 -3.98
N GLY A 179 4.94 19.50 -4.01
CA GLY A 179 4.14 19.88 -5.16
C GLY A 179 3.92 18.71 -6.14
N VAL A 180 2.80 18.75 -6.87
CA VAL A 180 2.34 17.66 -7.75
C VAL A 180 3.32 17.30 -8.89
N ASP A 181 4.17 18.24 -9.31
CA ASP A 181 5.04 18.05 -10.50
C ASP A 181 6.41 17.44 -10.17
N LYS A 182 6.74 17.25 -8.89
CA LYS A 182 8.07 16.78 -8.45
C LYS A 182 8.14 15.29 -8.14
N PHE A 183 7.02 14.58 -8.19
CA PHE A 183 7.00 13.16 -7.91
C PHE A 183 5.87 12.44 -8.64
N ARG A 184 6.00 11.12 -8.75
CA ARG A 184 4.91 10.23 -9.16
C ARG A 184 4.93 8.97 -8.31
N GLY A 185 3.75 8.42 -8.06
CA GLY A 185 3.58 7.06 -7.56
C GLY A 185 3.39 6.10 -8.73
N ILE A 186 4.14 5.01 -8.73
CA ILE A 186 4.00 3.92 -9.73
C ILE A 186 3.75 2.60 -9.01
N PRO A 187 3.15 1.61 -9.68
CA PRO A 187 3.07 0.27 -9.10
C PRO A 187 4.47 -0.30 -8.85
N GLN A 188 4.57 -1.34 -8.02
CA GLN A 188 5.85 -1.98 -7.72
C GLN A 188 6.62 -2.37 -9.00
N PRO A 189 7.96 -2.28 -9.00
CA PRO A 189 8.73 -2.68 -10.17
C PRO A 189 8.46 -4.13 -10.59
N VAL A 190 8.52 -4.40 -11.90
CA VAL A 190 8.37 -5.78 -12.39
C VAL A 190 9.64 -6.58 -12.12
N GLY A 191 9.46 -7.85 -11.77
CA GLY A 191 10.53 -8.82 -11.65
C GLY A 191 10.86 -9.51 -12.99
N PRO A 192 11.80 -10.48 -12.95
CA PRO A 192 12.14 -11.28 -14.13
C PRO A 192 10.89 -11.89 -14.80
N GLY A 193 10.85 -11.81 -16.14
CA GLY A 193 9.70 -12.27 -16.92
C GLY A 193 8.52 -11.29 -16.97
N GLY A 194 8.71 -10.04 -16.55
CA GLY A 194 7.74 -8.95 -16.72
C GLY A 194 6.53 -9.04 -15.77
N LYS A 195 6.58 -9.93 -14.78
CA LYS A 195 5.50 -10.08 -13.79
C LYS A 195 5.66 -9.08 -12.66
N ARG A 196 4.53 -8.48 -12.27
CA ARG A 196 4.42 -7.66 -11.07
C ARG A 196 3.81 -8.50 -9.97
N VAL A 197 4.48 -8.52 -8.82
CA VAL A 197 3.94 -9.08 -7.59
C VAL A 197 3.83 -7.97 -6.57
N GLN A 198 2.71 -7.95 -5.87
CA GLN A 198 2.44 -7.02 -4.81
C GLN A 198 1.77 -7.79 -3.68
N VAL A 199 2.29 -7.63 -2.48
CA VAL A 199 1.61 -8.12 -1.28
C VAL A 199 0.30 -7.33 -1.16
N SER A 200 -0.79 -8.06 -0.93
CA SER A 200 -2.10 -7.43 -0.74
C SER A 200 -2.05 -6.51 0.47
N ASN A 201 -2.30 -5.23 0.23
CA ASN A 201 -2.56 -4.28 1.30
C ASN A 201 -3.96 -4.51 1.89
N PRO A 202 -4.22 -4.04 3.13
CA PRO A 202 -5.50 -4.26 3.77
C PRO A 202 -6.63 -3.54 3.03
N VAL A 203 -7.73 -4.25 2.87
CA VAL A 203 -9.04 -3.61 2.69
C VAL A 203 -9.50 -3.22 4.09
N ASP A 204 -9.71 -1.94 4.30
CA ASP A 204 -10.27 -1.47 5.56
C ASP A 204 -11.79 -1.61 5.54
N GLY A 205 -12.37 -1.78 6.71
CA GLY A 205 -13.81 -1.88 6.83
C GLY A 205 -14.34 -1.62 8.22
N LEU A 206 -15.63 -1.34 8.29
CA LEU A 206 -16.35 -1.12 9.54
C LEU A 206 -17.04 -2.41 9.96
N GLY A 207 -16.62 -2.94 11.10
CA GLY A 207 -17.25 -4.09 11.74
C GLY A 207 -18.29 -3.68 12.77
N LEU A 208 -19.24 -4.57 13.05
CA LEU A 208 -20.24 -4.41 14.11
C LEU A 208 -19.93 -5.39 15.25
N PHE A 209 -19.79 -4.90 16.48
CA PHE A 209 -19.56 -5.79 17.62
C PHE A 209 -20.81 -6.62 17.96
N LYS A 210 -20.66 -7.94 18.05
CA LYS A 210 -21.73 -8.89 18.41
C LYS A 210 -22.42 -8.54 19.75
N SER A 211 -21.65 -7.99 20.69
CA SER A 211 -22.10 -7.57 22.02
C SER A 211 -22.76 -6.19 22.07
N SER A 212 -22.75 -5.43 20.97
CA SER A 212 -23.31 -4.07 20.92
C SER A 212 -24.79 -4.08 21.33
N LYS A 213 -25.18 -3.10 22.15
CA LYS A 213 -26.58 -2.84 22.51
C LYS A 213 -27.29 -1.91 21.52
N ASN A 214 -26.53 -1.30 20.60
CA ASN A 214 -27.00 -0.27 19.66
C ASN A 214 -26.75 -0.71 18.20
N LYS A 215 -27.12 -1.95 17.85
CA LYS A 215 -26.78 -2.57 16.56
C LYS A 215 -27.36 -1.84 15.37
N ASP A 216 -28.61 -1.37 15.48
CA ASP A 216 -29.25 -0.67 14.37
C ASP A 216 -28.67 0.72 14.15
N ALA A 217 -28.27 1.42 15.20
CA ALA A 217 -27.56 2.70 15.08
C ALA A 217 -26.16 2.51 14.48
N ALA A 218 -25.42 1.49 14.94
CA ALA A 218 -24.12 1.13 14.36
C ALA A 218 -24.24 0.77 12.88
N TRP A 219 -25.25 -0.03 12.51
CA TRP A 219 -25.51 -0.35 11.11
C TRP A 219 -25.88 0.88 10.27
N LYS A 220 -26.73 1.78 10.78
CA LYS A 220 -27.04 3.04 10.10
C LYS A 220 -25.79 3.88 9.83
N PHE A 221 -24.85 3.93 10.77
CA PHE A 221 -23.57 4.61 10.55
C PHE A 221 -22.74 3.93 9.47
N ILE A 222 -22.65 2.59 9.47
CA ILE A 222 -21.96 1.83 8.43
C ILE A 222 -22.57 2.12 7.05
N ASP A 223 -23.91 2.07 6.93
CA ASP A 223 -24.65 2.36 5.69
C ASP A 223 -24.40 3.79 5.20
N PHE A 224 -24.41 4.77 6.11
CA PHE A 224 -24.09 6.17 5.81
C PHE A 224 -22.63 6.35 5.34
N ALA A 225 -21.65 5.87 6.11
CA ALA A 225 -20.22 6.07 5.86
C ALA A 225 -19.73 5.40 4.56
N THR A 226 -20.44 4.36 4.10
CA THR A 226 -20.13 3.63 2.86
C THR A 226 -21.07 3.97 1.70
N SER A 227 -22.00 4.90 1.92
CA SER A 227 -22.78 5.51 0.84
C SER A 227 -21.88 6.22 -0.16
N LYS A 228 -22.34 6.40 -1.42
CA LYS A 228 -21.53 7.02 -2.48
C LYS A 228 -20.87 8.33 -2.02
N ALA A 229 -21.67 9.27 -1.51
CA ALA A 229 -21.20 10.61 -1.19
C ALA A 229 -20.16 10.62 -0.07
N GLU A 230 -20.43 9.91 1.03
CA GLU A 230 -19.53 9.90 2.18
C GLU A 230 -18.29 9.05 1.93
N ASN A 231 -18.43 7.93 1.20
CA ASN A 231 -17.30 7.11 0.82
C ASN A 231 -16.35 7.88 -0.10
N SER A 232 -16.88 8.61 -1.07
CA SER A 232 -16.08 9.49 -1.94
C SER A 232 -15.36 10.56 -1.14
N LYS A 233 -16.09 11.31 -0.31
CA LYS A 233 -15.52 12.37 0.54
C LYS A 233 -14.41 11.88 1.47
N PHE A 234 -14.61 10.74 2.13
CA PHE A 234 -13.61 10.14 3.01
C PHE A 234 -12.35 9.77 2.22
N ASN A 235 -12.52 9.06 1.10
CA ASN A 235 -11.39 8.55 0.32
C ASN A 235 -10.62 9.64 -0.44
N GLU A 236 -11.29 10.73 -0.86
CA GLU A 236 -10.62 11.90 -1.46
C GLU A 236 -9.69 12.56 -0.45
N ALA A 237 -10.17 12.74 0.78
CA ALA A 237 -9.37 13.29 1.86
C ALA A 237 -8.23 12.35 2.31
N ALA A 238 -8.49 11.04 2.33
CA ALA A 238 -7.54 10.03 2.79
C ALA A 238 -6.56 9.56 1.71
N GLY A 239 -6.76 9.91 0.43
CA GLY A 239 -5.97 9.40 -0.68
C GLY A 239 -6.09 7.89 -0.85
N GLN A 240 -7.29 7.33 -0.67
CA GLN A 240 -7.54 5.88 -0.68
C GLN A 240 -8.44 5.47 -1.85
N VAL A 241 -8.50 4.18 -2.17
CA VAL A 241 -9.40 3.68 -3.22
C VAL A 241 -10.79 3.45 -2.64
N PRO A 242 -11.85 4.10 -3.15
CA PRO A 242 -13.21 3.91 -2.65
C PRO A 242 -13.68 2.46 -2.80
N SER A 243 -14.40 1.97 -1.80
CA SER A 243 -15.06 0.65 -1.86
C SER A 243 -16.42 0.69 -2.54
N ASN A 244 -17.07 1.86 -2.60
CA ASN A 244 -18.32 2.04 -3.32
C ASN A 244 -18.04 2.24 -4.83
N ASN A 245 -18.60 1.39 -5.68
CA ASN A 245 -18.34 1.39 -7.12
C ASN A 245 -18.76 2.69 -7.82
N ASP A 246 -19.74 3.43 -7.28
CA ASP A 246 -20.12 4.72 -7.84
C ASP A 246 -19.22 5.86 -7.37
N ALA A 247 -18.66 5.77 -6.16
CA ALA A 247 -17.63 6.70 -5.67
C ALA A 247 -16.31 6.51 -6.42
N ALA A 248 -15.96 5.25 -6.75
CA ALA A 248 -14.76 4.92 -7.53
C ALA A 248 -14.76 5.50 -8.96
N LYS A 249 -15.90 6.01 -9.45
CA LYS A 249 -16.04 6.69 -10.75
C LYS A 249 -15.93 8.21 -10.65
N ASP A 250 -15.79 8.77 -9.45
CA ASP A 250 -15.71 10.22 -9.28
C ASP A 250 -14.38 10.75 -9.84
N ALA A 251 -14.42 11.98 -10.37
CA ALA A 251 -13.32 12.52 -11.17
C ALA A 251 -11.98 12.63 -10.42
N TRP A 252 -12.00 12.79 -9.10
CA TRP A 252 -10.79 12.87 -8.29
C TRP A 252 -9.99 11.56 -8.27
N VAL A 253 -10.64 10.41 -8.50
CA VAL A 253 -9.99 9.08 -8.52
C VAL A 253 -9.07 8.93 -9.74
N SER A 254 -9.34 9.66 -10.83
CA SER A 254 -8.59 9.58 -12.08
C SER A 254 -7.52 10.68 -12.24
N LYS A 255 -7.30 11.50 -11.21
CA LYS A 255 -6.29 12.57 -11.20
C LYS A 255 -4.99 12.05 -10.59
#